data_AF-A0A952RSF6-F1
#
_entry.id   AF-A0A952RSF6-F1
#
_cell.length_a   1.000
_cell.length_b   1.000
_cell.length_c   1.000
_cell.angle_alpha   90.00
_cell.angle_beta   90.00
_cell.angle_gamma   90.00
#
_symmetry.space_group_name_H-M   'P 1'
#
loop_
_entity.id
_entity.type
_entity.pdbx_description
1 polymer ?
#
loop_
_entity_poly.entity_id
_entity_poly.type
_entity_poly.pdbx_seq_one_letter_code
_entity_poly.pdbx_strand_id
1 'polypeptide(L)'
;MGAFALAVAACSGDDEGDSRTRRAAAAPDGGGAGERAVTPPPPVLAGVPADIAIEPANGQLYDARTDDREVKFAGFTNAAGATVDVQVLSRPDAPITESSWITIATATSATTPTTYNDAEPIYRWSIVAIPSPRGSERWAVGGLLRYRTVMNAGGKRSALPFYDASSAACIDGLAGASWKEVLEKCKSPYSPALGAALGGSARAAALVSAGPAPATPPPYLSRKGDITAAATAAYYANIDAPATLTEFKARFGFLERGVIEATYFNAGDLGIGREMHCTSFANATDGGIACYVRNYGVDAALNPVFGGDQKAALDDAIARRNAFATVAMIKLGAKFAPKEGNDVRFYVYGADETLANRAPLDNFGLNQAIPNNCLNCHGGQNEGGRVVGASFLPFDPEAFRYAAEGERTYEAQEDRFRQLNALIASAGAPPPILQFVDGLYGGKAETAGTKANLDWIPKGWSDSEEAKTVYREVYKPYCRACHVSQVGDYAFMRFSELTKHSAETAESICATHEMPIAEVTTNAFLRSPARAYLVNTLGLSTPCSPTEPRK
;
A
#
# COMPACT_ATOMS: atom_id res chain seq x y z
N MET A 1 26.87 -40.63 25.53
CA MET A 1 28.31 -40.45 25.27
C MET A 1 28.44 -39.53 24.06
N GLY A 2 29.10 -38.38 24.22
CA GLY A 2 29.28 -37.38 23.16
C GLY A 2 28.83 -35.98 23.58
N ALA A 3 29.63 -35.37 24.45
CA ALA A 3 29.48 -33.99 24.91
C ALA A 3 30.11 -33.01 23.91
N PHE A 4 29.51 -31.83 23.76
CA PHE A 4 30.24 -30.62 23.36
C PHE A 4 29.69 -29.41 24.14
N ALA A 5 30.59 -28.77 24.87
CA ALA A 5 30.42 -27.54 25.61
C ALA A 5 30.96 -26.36 24.78
N LEU A 6 30.44 -25.15 25.01
CA LEU A 6 31.18 -23.87 25.07
C LEU A 6 30.14 -22.79 25.47
N ALA A 7 30.17 -22.29 26.71
CA ALA A 7 31.02 -21.21 27.26
C ALA A 7 30.41 -19.81 27.07
N VAL A 8 30.01 -19.29 28.23
CA VAL A 8 29.52 -17.95 28.54
C VAL A 8 30.67 -16.95 28.43
N ALA A 9 30.42 -15.77 27.85
CA ALA A 9 31.25 -14.59 28.04
C ALA A 9 30.36 -13.37 28.26
N ALA A 10 30.51 -12.79 29.44
CA ALA A 10 29.91 -11.54 29.88
C ALA A 10 30.69 -10.35 29.33
N CYS A 11 30.00 -9.27 28.99
CA CYS A 11 30.56 -7.92 28.94
C CYS A 11 29.67 -7.02 29.79
N SER A 12 30.16 -6.74 30.99
CA SER A 12 29.75 -5.63 31.86
C SER A 12 30.52 -4.37 31.47
N GLY A 13 29.84 -3.23 31.44
CA GLY A 13 30.42 -1.92 31.20
C GLY A 13 29.38 -0.87 31.54
N ASP A 14 29.30 -0.54 32.82
CA ASP A 14 28.62 0.64 33.33
C ASP A 14 29.39 1.89 32.88
N ASP A 15 28.68 2.95 32.47
CA ASP A 15 29.13 4.32 32.75
C ASP A 15 27.92 5.27 32.77
N GLU A 16 27.76 5.92 33.92
CA GLU A 16 26.79 6.99 34.20
C GLU A 16 27.24 8.31 33.55
N GLY A 17 26.28 9.12 33.10
CA GLY A 17 26.56 10.43 32.52
C GLY A 17 25.33 11.32 32.36
N ASP A 18 24.88 11.87 33.48
CA ASP A 18 23.91 12.97 33.63
C ASP A 18 24.18 14.16 32.70
N SER A 19 23.14 14.70 32.04
CA SER A 19 22.86 16.15 32.09
C SER A 19 21.62 16.61 31.27
N ARG A 20 20.76 17.33 32.00
CA ARG A 20 20.02 18.57 31.61
C ARG A 20 18.67 18.46 30.88
N THR A 21 17.63 18.55 31.71
CA THR A 21 16.60 19.63 31.74
C THR A 21 16.42 20.52 30.50
N ARG A 22 15.18 20.60 29.99
CA ARG A 22 14.52 21.87 29.64
C ARG A 22 13.00 21.81 29.83
N ARG A 23 12.48 22.91 30.34
CA ARG A 23 11.11 23.17 30.81
C ARG A 23 10.10 23.43 29.68
N ALA A 24 8.86 23.13 30.04
CA ALA A 24 7.55 23.59 29.60
C ALA A 24 7.42 24.98 28.93
N ALA A 25 6.44 25.08 28.02
CA ALA A 25 5.50 26.20 27.93
C ALA A 25 4.15 25.72 27.34
N ALA A 26 3.05 26.23 27.90
CA ALA A 26 1.67 25.90 27.60
C ALA A 26 0.99 26.93 26.66
N ALA A 27 0.03 26.44 25.84
CA ALA A 27 -1.25 27.04 25.38
C ALA A 27 -1.26 28.45 24.68
N PRO A 28 -2.14 28.73 23.68
CA PRO A 28 -3.59 28.54 23.80
C PRO A 28 -4.40 28.12 22.55
N ASP A 29 -5.68 27.83 22.83
CA ASP A 29 -6.82 27.60 21.94
C ASP A 29 -6.97 28.58 20.77
N GLY A 30 -7.53 28.08 19.66
CA GLY A 30 -8.12 28.93 18.63
C GLY A 30 -8.57 28.21 17.36
N GLY A 31 -9.90 28.01 17.23
CA GLY A 31 -10.64 28.26 16.00
C GLY A 31 -10.60 27.20 14.88
N GLY A 32 -11.71 26.49 14.72
CA GLY A 32 -11.93 25.56 13.62
C GLY A 32 -12.04 26.22 12.24
N ALA A 33 -11.40 25.58 11.28
CA ALA A 33 -11.73 25.59 9.86
C ALA A 33 -11.36 24.20 9.35
N GLY A 34 -12.28 23.53 8.64
CA GLY A 34 -12.08 22.15 8.20
C GLY A 34 -10.76 21.97 7.47
N GLU A 35 -9.90 21.11 8.01
CA GLU A 35 -8.70 20.62 7.34
C GLU A 35 -9.16 19.87 6.09
N ARG A 36 -9.17 20.58 4.95
CA ARG A 36 -8.85 19.91 3.69
C ARG A 36 -7.54 19.21 3.94
N ALA A 37 -7.51 17.89 3.75
CA ALA A 37 -6.28 17.12 3.69
C ALA A 37 -5.29 17.93 2.84
N VAL A 38 -4.31 18.55 3.51
CA VAL A 38 -3.28 19.32 2.84
C VAL A 38 -2.46 18.26 2.11
N THR A 39 -2.78 18.04 0.84
CA THR A 39 -1.88 17.30 -0.04
C THR A 39 -0.57 18.06 0.01
N PRO A 40 0.52 17.45 0.52
CA PRO A 40 1.81 18.12 0.51
C PRO A 40 2.10 18.56 -0.94
N PRO A 41 2.75 19.72 -1.14
CA PRO A 41 3.22 20.09 -2.46
C PRO A 41 3.98 18.88 -3.02
N PRO A 42 3.77 18.53 -4.30
CA PRO A 42 4.38 17.34 -4.83
C PRO A 42 5.87 17.47 -4.63
N PRO A 43 6.54 16.46 -4.05
CA PRO A 43 7.95 16.59 -3.74
C PRO A 43 8.66 16.92 -5.05
N VAL A 44 9.19 18.14 -5.16
CA VAL A 44 10.48 18.31 -5.81
C VAL A 44 11.36 17.24 -5.18
N LEU A 45 12.16 16.50 -5.94
CA LEU A 45 13.07 15.50 -5.40
C LEU A 45 14.05 16.19 -4.43
N ALA A 46 13.60 16.43 -3.20
CA ALA A 46 14.30 17.21 -2.20
C ALA A 46 15.52 16.38 -1.80
N GLY A 47 16.70 16.97 -1.92
CA GLY A 47 17.97 16.29 -1.69
C GLY A 47 18.78 16.02 -2.95
N VAL A 48 18.14 15.90 -4.12
CA VAL A 48 18.88 15.65 -5.37
C VAL A 48 19.71 16.88 -5.75
N PRO A 49 21.05 16.73 -5.88
CA PRO A 49 21.89 17.83 -6.31
C PRO A 49 21.39 18.36 -7.64
N ALA A 50 21.20 19.69 -7.72
CA ALA A 50 20.61 20.33 -8.89
C ALA A 50 21.32 19.91 -10.19
N ASP A 51 22.62 19.62 -10.12
CA ASP A 51 23.46 19.23 -11.25
C ASP A 51 23.04 17.91 -11.92
N ILE A 52 22.45 16.99 -11.17
CA ILE A 52 21.98 15.68 -11.68
C ILE A 52 20.48 15.50 -11.59
N ALA A 53 19.72 16.54 -11.23
CA ALA A 53 18.27 16.46 -11.14
C ALA A 53 17.63 16.13 -12.51
N ILE A 54 16.78 15.10 -12.53
CA ILE A 54 15.93 14.76 -13.67
C ILE A 54 14.48 14.96 -13.23
N GLU A 55 13.78 15.89 -13.89
CA GLU A 55 12.42 16.27 -13.56
C GLU A 55 11.55 16.34 -14.82
N PRO A 56 10.23 16.07 -14.70
CA PRO A 56 9.59 15.46 -13.54
C PRO A 56 10.07 14.01 -13.32
N ALA A 57 9.74 13.41 -12.17
CA ALA A 57 10.01 12.00 -11.91
C ALA A 57 8.85 11.12 -12.41
N ASN A 58 9.12 9.85 -12.69
CA ASN A 58 8.08 8.86 -12.90
C ASN A 58 7.26 8.69 -11.62
N GLY A 59 5.93 8.76 -11.74
CA GLY A 59 5.03 8.77 -10.59
C GLY A 59 4.84 10.14 -9.94
N GLN A 60 5.43 11.23 -10.46
CA GLN A 60 5.20 12.57 -9.91
C GLN A 60 3.70 12.88 -9.87
N LEU A 61 3.19 13.12 -8.66
CA LEU A 61 1.78 13.43 -8.41
C LEU A 61 1.53 14.92 -8.60
N TYR A 62 0.37 15.25 -9.15
CA TYR A 62 -0.12 16.62 -9.27
C TYR A 62 -1.54 16.68 -8.71
N ASP A 63 -1.84 17.72 -7.94
CA ASP A 63 -3.14 17.98 -7.32
C ASP A 63 -4.26 18.34 -8.31
N ALA A 64 -3.90 18.66 -9.55
CA ALA A 64 -4.80 19.07 -10.61
C ALA A 64 -4.47 18.33 -11.92
N ARG A 65 -5.13 18.72 -13.01
CA ARG A 65 -4.81 18.23 -14.36
C ARG A 65 -3.35 18.52 -14.69
N THR A 66 -2.71 17.58 -15.38
CA THR A 66 -1.32 17.72 -15.81
C THR A 66 -1.19 18.31 -17.22
N ASP A 67 -2.28 18.48 -17.95
CA ASP A 67 -2.23 18.73 -19.39
C ASP A 67 -2.25 20.19 -19.81
N ASP A 68 -2.86 21.07 -19.01
CA ASP A 68 -2.92 22.51 -19.26
C ASP A 68 -1.96 23.33 -18.39
N ARG A 69 -1.17 22.65 -17.54
CA ARG A 69 -0.19 23.30 -16.65
C ARG A 69 1.20 23.33 -17.27
N GLU A 70 1.95 24.35 -16.88
CA GLU A 70 3.38 24.40 -17.13
C GLU A 70 4.08 23.33 -16.28
N VAL A 71 4.81 22.44 -16.97
CA VAL A 71 5.65 21.42 -16.35
C VAL A 71 7.09 21.73 -16.72
N LYS A 72 7.96 21.79 -15.72
CA LYS A 72 9.40 21.91 -15.92
C LYS A 72 9.97 20.53 -16.22
N PHE A 73 10.58 20.39 -17.38
CA PHE A 73 11.38 19.24 -17.76
C PHE A 73 12.85 19.61 -17.64
N ALA A 74 13.63 18.81 -16.94
CA ALA A 74 15.05 19.04 -16.77
C ALA A 74 15.81 17.71 -16.69
N GLY A 75 17.09 17.75 -17.04
CA GLY A 75 17.97 16.60 -16.95
C GLY A 75 19.36 16.94 -17.43
N PHE A 76 20.12 15.91 -17.79
CA PHE A 76 21.45 16.05 -18.34
C PHE A 76 21.70 15.08 -19.49
N THR A 77 22.72 15.36 -20.30
CA THR A 77 23.22 14.49 -21.37
C THR A 77 24.74 14.41 -21.31
N ASN A 78 25.34 13.50 -22.09
CA ASN A 78 26.80 13.44 -22.30
C ASN A 78 27.26 14.15 -23.58
N ALA A 79 26.41 14.96 -24.21
CA ALA A 79 26.71 15.66 -25.46
C ALA A 79 26.41 17.16 -25.34
N ALA A 80 27.45 17.97 -25.56
CA ALA A 80 27.35 19.43 -25.57
C ALA A 80 26.51 19.93 -26.76
N GLY A 81 25.61 20.90 -26.51
CA GLY A 81 24.81 21.53 -27.58
C GLY A 81 23.87 20.56 -28.31
N ALA A 82 23.54 19.42 -27.71
CA ALA A 82 22.62 18.45 -28.28
C ALA A 82 21.17 18.96 -28.18
N THR A 83 20.37 18.67 -29.19
CA THR A 83 18.94 18.96 -29.15
C THR A 83 18.22 17.94 -28.28
N VAL A 84 17.34 18.37 -27.38
CA VAL A 84 16.53 17.50 -26.52
C VAL A 84 15.05 17.78 -26.74
N ASP A 85 14.34 16.81 -27.30
CA ASP A 85 12.90 16.86 -27.49
C ASP A 85 12.19 16.28 -26.27
N VAL A 86 11.28 17.05 -25.68
CA VAL A 86 10.29 16.54 -24.72
C VAL A 86 9.10 16.05 -25.52
N GLN A 87 8.79 14.77 -25.37
CA GLN A 87 7.71 14.12 -26.10
C GLN A 87 6.66 13.53 -25.16
N VAL A 88 5.41 13.58 -25.58
CA VAL A 88 4.27 12.97 -24.88
C VAL A 88 3.48 12.09 -25.84
N LEU A 89 2.67 11.17 -25.32
CA LEU A 89 1.75 10.42 -26.18
C LEU A 89 0.70 11.36 -26.82
N SER A 90 0.37 11.10 -28.07
CA SER A 90 -0.61 11.86 -28.85
C SER A 90 -2.03 11.77 -28.27
N ARG A 91 -2.35 10.65 -27.61
CA ARG A 91 -3.56 10.40 -26.82
C ARG A 91 -3.20 9.49 -25.62
N PRO A 92 -3.95 9.52 -24.51
CA PRO A 92 -3.64 8.71 -23.32
C PRO A 92 -3.67 7.20 -23.56
N ASP A 93 -4.51 6.75 -24.48
CA ASP A 93 -4.74 5.36 -24.88
C ASP A 93 -3.88 4.93 -26.08
N ALA A 94 -3.04 5.82 -26.61
CA ALA A 94 -2.24 5.51 -27.78
C ALA A 94 -1.26 4.37 -27.49
N PRO A 95 -1.09 3.40 -28.41
CA PRO A 95 -0.08 2.36 -28.24
C PRO A 95 1.31 3.00 -28.15
N ILE A 96 2.21 2.44 -27.35
CA ILE A 96 3.56 2.98 -27.18
C ILE A 96 4.45 2.60 -28.37
N THR A 97 4.24 3.29 -29.49
CA THR A 97 5.03 3.18 -30.72
C THR A 97 5.65 4.53 -31.07
N GLU A 98 6.72 4.55 -31.87
CA GLU A 98 7.38 5.80 -32.29
C GLU A 98 6.41 6.82 -32.93
N SER A 99 5.41 6.34 -33.68
CA SER A 99 4.38 7.17 -34.31
C SER A 99 3.38 7.81 -33.34
N SER A 100 3.31 7.33 -32.09
CA SER A 100 2.38 7.85 -31.09
C SER A 100 2.94 9.00 -30.29
N TRP A 101 4.23 9.31 -30.43
CA TRP A 101 4.89 10.38 -29.69
C TRP A 101 4.82 11.71 -30.44
N ILE A 102 4.43 12.77 -29.74
CA ILE A 102 4.48 14.14 -30.25
C ILE A 102 5.49 14.95 -29.46
N THR A 103 6.30 15.75 -30.14
CA THR A 103 7.19 16.72 -29.47
C THR A 103 6.37 17.93 -29.03
N ILE A 104 6.42 18.26 -27.74
CA ILE A 104 5.74 19.43 -27.17
C ILE A 104 6.68 20.60 -26.93
N ALA A 105 7.98 20.32 -26.80
CA ALA A 105 9.00 21.31 -26.60
C ALA A 105 10.38 20.75 -26.98
N THR A 106 11.29 21.64 -27.36
CA THR A 106 12.67 21.30 -27.73
C THR A 106 13.62 22.23 -27.00
N ALA A 107 14.59 21.65 -26.30
CA ALA A 107 15.66 22.34 -25.60
C ALA A 107 17.02 22.06 -26.27
N THR A 108 18.04 22.80 -25.86
CA THR A 108 19.44 22.50 -26.21
C THR A 108 20.22 22.29 -24.92
N SER A 109 21.02 21.22 -24.85
CA SER A 109 21.91 21.01 -23.71
C SER A 109 23.00 22.09 -23.66
N ALA A 110 23.43 22.42 -22.45
CA ALA A 110 24.50 23.37 -22.23
C ALA A 110 25.76 22.99 -23.02
N THR A 111 26.54 23.97 -23.42
CA THR A 111 27.89 23.76 -23.97
C THR A 111 28.95 23.78 -22.87
N THR A 112 28.65 24.40 -21.73
CA THR A 112 29.51 24.39 -20.55
C THR A 112 29.40 23.05 -19.83
N PRO A 113 30.51 22.32 -19.65
CA PRO A 113 30.51 21.05 -18.92
C PRO A 113 30.19 21.27 -17.44
N THR A 114 29.39 20.37 -16.88
CA THR A 114 29.20 20.22 -15.42
C THR A 114 29.86 18.92 -14.99
N THR A 115 30.70 18.95 -13.97
CA THR A 115 31.32 17.75 -13.39
C THR A 115 30.61 17.39 -12.10
N TYR A 116 30.19 16.13 -11.95
CA TYR A 116 29.62 15.62 -10.70
C TYR A 116 30.32 14.30 -10.34
N ASN A 117 31.32 14.41 -9.46
CA ASN A 117 32.13 13.29 -8.94
C ASN A 117 32.64 12.31 -10.02
N ASP A 118 32.82 12.78 -11.26
CA ASP A 118 33.28 12.00 -12.41
C ASP A 118 34.12 12.91 -13.30
N ALA A 119 35.11 12.33 -13.99
CA ALA A 119 35.96 13.06 -14.92
C ALA A 119 35.23 13.34 -16.25
N GLU A 120 34.27 12.50 -16.64
CA GLU A 120 33.42 12.76 -17.79
C GLU A 120 32.33 13.76 -17.42
N PRO A 121 32.26 14.92 -18.10
CA PRO A 121 31.27 15.92 -17.80
C PRO A 121 29.88 15.53 -18.31
N ILE A 122 28.88 16.12 -17.69
CA ILE A 122 27.50 16.13 -18.15
C ILE A 122 27.10 17.54 -18.60
N TYR A 123 26.08 17.62 -19.45
CA TYR A 123 25.57 18.86 -20.02
C TYR A 123 24.09 18.98 -19.70
N ARG A 124 23.76 19.98 -18.87
CA ARG A 124 22.40 20.16 -18.37
C ARG A 124 21.48 20.73 -19.43
N TRP A 125 20.21 20.39 -19.36
CA TRP A 125 19.15 21.00 -20.17
C TRP A 125 17.91 21.22 -19.28
N SER A 126 17.12 22.23 -19.62
CA SER A 126 15.85 22.50 -18.95
C SER A 126 14.91 23.22 -19.91
N ILE A 127 13.63 22.90 -19.84
CA ILE A 127 12.57 23.58 -20.58
C ILE A 127 11.25 23.49 -19.82
N VAL A 128 10.46 24.55 -19.88
CA VAL A 128 9.07 24.54 -19.39
C VAL A 128 8.17 24.31 -20.59
N ALA A 129 7.27 23.35 -20.48
CA ALA A 129 6.32 23.02 -21.53
C ALA A 129 4.93 22.76 -20.97
N ILE A 130 3.91 23.03 -21.77
CA ILE A 130 2.53 22.66 -21.49
C ILE A 130 2.24 21.37 -22.28
N PRO A 131 1.96 20.24 -21.63
CA PRO A 131 1.88 18.95 -22.34
C PRO A 131 0.78 18.83 -23.38
N SER A 132 -0.28 19.62 -23.26
CA SER A 132 -1.36 19.68 -24.25
C SER A 132 -1.72 21.12 -24.57
N PRO A 133 -2.16 21.44 -25.81
CA PRO A 133 -2.69 22.76 -26.11
C PRO A 133 -3.80 23.13 -25.12
N ARG A 134 -3.80 24.37 -24.62
CA ARG A 134 -4.83 24.84 -23.67
C ARG A 134 -6.22 24.58 -24.24
N GLY A 135 -7.09 23.98 -23.43
CA GLY A 135 -8.46 23.61 -23.82
C GLY A 135 -8.61 22.24 -24.47
N SER A 136 -7.52 21.51 -24.73
CA SER A 136 -7.64 20.09 -25.10
C SER A 136 -7.88 19.26 -23.83
N GLU A 137 -8.92 18.43 -23.83
CA GLU A 137 -9.20 17.45 -22.76
C GLU A 137 -8.37 16.18 -22.93
N ARG A 138 -7.10 16.30 -23.32
CA ARG A 138 -6.30 15.13 -23.68
C ARG A 138 -6.04 14.26 -22.47
N TRP A 139 -5.73 14.82 -21.29
CA TRP A 139 -5.59 14.05 -20.06
C TRP A 139 -6.52 14.60 -18.98
N ALA A 140 -7.60 13.87 -18.71
CA ALA A 140 -8.57 14.23 -17.68
C ALA A 140 -7.94 14.31 -16.29
N VAL A 141 -8.64 14.98 -15.36
CA VAL A 141 -8.35 14.89 -13.93
C VAL A 141 -8.34 13.42 -13.52
N GLY A 142 -7.32 12.98 -12.79
CA GLY A 142 -7.15 11.56 -12.50
C GLY A 142 -6.46 10.77 -13.62
N GLY A 143 -6.12 11.37 -14.77
CA GLY A 143 -5.42 10.68 -15.86
C GLY A 143 -3.92 10.45 -15.59
N LEU A 144 -3.30 9.67 -16.49
CA LEU A 144 -1.85 9.47 -16.55
C LEU A 144 -1.28 10.11 -17.81
N LEU A 145 -0.32 11.00 -17.65
CA LEU A 145 0.39 11.60 -18.76
C LEU A 145 1.73 10.91 -18.95
N ARG A 146 1.91 10.23 -20.09
CA ARG A 146 3.17 9.59 -20.45
C ARG A 146 4.06 10.51 -21.24
N TYR A 147 5.30 10.63 -20.82
CA TYR A 147 6.32 11.42 -21.50
C TYR A 147 7.64 10.67 -21.59
N ARG A 148 8.48 11.14 -22.52
CA ARG A 148 9.87 10.76 -22.67
C ARG A 148 10.69 11.95 -23.14
N THR A 149 11.99 11.86 -22.96
CA THR A 149 12.95 12.86 -23.42
C THR A 149 13.89 12.21 -24.41
N VAL A 150 14.02 12.81 -25.60
CA VAL A 150 14.80 12.27 -26.71
C VAL A 150 15.91 13.23 -27.06
N MET A 151 17.16 12.79 -26.94
CA MET A 151 18.33 13.55 -27.38
C MET A 151 18.60 13.27 -28.87
N ASN A 152 18.98 14.30 -29.62
CA ASN A 152 19.57 14.19 -30.95
C ASN A 152 20.98 14.80 -30.94
N ALA A 153 21.98 13.95 -31.09
CA ALA A 153 23.39 14.34 -31.15
C ALA A 153 24.02 13.75 -32.43
N GLY A 154 24.46 14.60 -33.35
CA GLY A 154 25.06 14.17 -34.61
C GLY A 154 24.13 13.33 -35.49
N GLY A 155 22.82 13.58 -35.46
CA GLY A 155 21.81 12.83 -36.21
C GLY A 155 21.38 11.51 -35.56
N LYS A 156 22.01 11.09 -34.46
CA LYS A 156 21.61 9.92 -33.68
C LYS A 156 20.59 10.33 -32.62
N ARG A 157 19.42 9.70 -32.66
CA ARG A 157 18.36 9.88 -31.65
C ARG A 157 18.45 8.80 -30.57
N SER A 158 18.37 9.21 -29.31
CA SER A 158 18.37 8.31 -28.16
C SER A 158 17.43 8.79 -27.06
N ALA A 159 16.87 7.86 -26.29
CA ALA A 159 16.09 8.22 -25.11
C ALA A 159 17.04 8.60 -23.96
N LEU A 160 16.65 9.62 -23.20
CA LEU A 160 17.31 10.01 -21.96
C LEU A 160 16.64 9.32 -20.77
N PRO A 161 17.41 9.05 -19.70
CA PRO A 161 16.90 8.37 -18.52
C PRO A 161 15.99 9.28 -17.67
N PHE A 162 15.28 8.66 -16.73
CA PHE A 162 14.47 9.34 -15.72
C PHE A 162 14.53 8.63 -14.36
N TYR A 163 14.25 9.38 -13.29
CA TYR A 163 14.14 8.86 -11.93
C TYR A 163 12.68 8.53 -11.58
N ASP A 164 12.49 7.71 -10.55
CA ASP A 164 11.19 7.54 -9.89
C ASP A 164 11.02 8.62 -8.80
N ALA A 165 9.78 8.90 -8.42
CA ALA A 165 9.49 9.84 -7.34
C ALA A 165 10.12 9.42 -6.00
N SER A 166 10.40 8.13 -5.81
CA SER A 166 11.07 7.57 -4.64
C SER A 166 12.61 7.48 -4.77
N SER A 167 13.21 7.89 -5.89
CA SER A 167 14.67 7.82 -6.09
C SER A 167 15.48 8.77 -5.19
N ALA A 168 14.86 9.76 -4.54
CA ALA A 168 15.58 10.77 -3.75
C ALA A 168 16.49 10.16 -2.68
N ALA A 169 15.99 9.21 -1.89
CA ALA A 169 16.79 8.55 -0.84
C ALA A 169 17.98 7.75 -1.40
N CYS A 170 17.83 7.15 -2.58
CA CYS A 170 18.94 6.47 -3.27
C CYS A 170 20.04 7.47 -3.66
N ILE A 171 19.63 8.62 -4.22
CA ILE A 171 20.54 9.67 -4.66
C ILE A 171 21.29 10.27 -3.47
N ASP A 172 20.59 10.57 -2.37
CA ASP A 172 21.19 11.10 -1.14
C ASP A 172 22.21 10.12 -0.55
N GLY A 173 21.88 8.82 -0.52
CA GLY A 173 22.79 7.76 -0.09
C GLY A 173 24.04 7.59 -0.98
N LEU A 174 24.02 8.16 -2.19
CA LEU A 174 25.12 8.14 -3.16
C LEU A 174 25.66 9.55 -3.47
N ALA A 175 25.50 10.52 -2.56
CA ALA A 175 25.97 11.89 -2.77
C ALA A 175 27.47 12.02 -3.11
N GLY A 176 28.30 11.07 -2.65
CA GLY A 176 29.74 11.01 -2.98
C GLY A 176 30.09 10.18 -4.22
N ALA A 177 29.12 9.47 -4.81
CA ALA A 177 29.33 8.62 -5.97
C ALA A 177 29.37 9.44 -7.27
N SER A 178 29.92 8.86 -8.33
CA SER A 178 29.93 9.48 -9.66
C SER A 178 28.51 9.59 -10.23
N TRP A 179 28.27 10.55 -11.14
CA TRP A 179 26.94 10.67 -11.76
C TRP A 179 26.52 9.39 -12.50
N LYS A 180 27.48 8.63 -13.04
CA LYS A 180 27.23 7.34 -13.69
C LYS A 180 26.72 6.31 -12.71
N GLU A 181 27.35 6.24 -11.53
CA GLU A 181 26.96 5.32 -10.47
C GLU A 181 25.57 5.69 -9.91
N VAL A 182 25.33 6.98 -9.66
CA VAL A 182 24.01 7.46 -9.23
C VAL A 182 22.95 7.14 -10.29
N LEU A 183 23.23 7.41 -11.55
CA LEU A 183 22.30 7.12 -12.64
C LEU A 183 22.02 5.62 -12.75
N GLU A 184 23.04 4.77 -12.71
CA GLU A 184 22.86 3.33 -12.86
C GLU A 184 22.09 2.71 -11.69
N LYS A 185 22.35 3.17 -10.46
CA LYS A 185 21.74 2.62 -9.25
C LYS A 185 20.38 3.23 -8.90
N CYS A 186 20.13 4.49 -9.26
CA CYS A 186 18.94 5.22 -8.81
C CYS A 186 17.94 5.55 -9.92
N LYS A 187 18.26 5.35 -11.21
CA LYS A 187 17.27 5.50 -12.30
C LYS A 187 16.09 4.57 -12.06
N SER A 188 14.93 4.97 -12.58
CA SER A 188 13.76 4.11 -12.59
C SER A 188 14.11 2.77 -13.24
N PRO A 189 13.62 1.61 -12.74
CA PRO A 189 13.79 0.35 -13.47
C PRO A 189 13.07 0.39 -14.83
N TYR A 190 12.15 1.33 -15.03
CA TYR A 190 11.52 1.61 -16.31
C TYR A 190 12.33 2.59 -17.18
N SER A 191 13.38 3.19 -16.66
CA SER A 191 14.19 4.14 -17.40
C SER A 191 15.03 3.42 -18.46
N PRO A 192 15.15 3.98 -19.68
CA PRO A 192 16.19 3.55 -20.60
C PRO A 192 17.59 3.81 -20.01
N ALA A 193 18.58 3.06 -20.51
CA ALA A 193 19.98 3.43 -20.30
C ALA A 193 20.30 4.73 -21.05
N LEU A 194 21.25 5.52 -20.53
CA LEU A 194 21.71 6.74 -21.20
C LEU A 194 22.23 6.41 -22.61
N GLY A 195 21.64 7.01 -23.63
CA GLY A 195 22.04 6.79 -25.03
C GLY A 195 21.39 5.56 -25.69
N ALA A 196 20.43 4.91 -25.03
CA ALA A 196 19.65 3.82 -25.64
C ALA A 196 18.97 4.28 -26.93
N ALA A 197 19.07 3.46 -27.98
CA ALA A 197 18.43 3.72 -29.26
C ALA A 197 16.90 3.73 -29.10
N LEU A 198 16.23 4.50 -29.97
CA LEU A 198 14.77 4.45 -30.05
C LEU A 198 14.34 3.12 -30.69
N GLY A 199 13.62 2.27 -29.96
CA GLY A 199 13.03 1.03 -30.49
C GLY A 199 12.95 -0.12 -29.48
N GLY A 200 11.89 -0.94 -29.58
CA GLY A 200 11.77 -2.25 -28.92
C GLY A 200 10.76 -2.33 -27.78
N SER A 201 10.68 -1.34 -26.89
CA SER A 201 9.82 -1.41 -25.71
C SER A 201 9.70 -0.08 -24.96
N ALA A 202 9.65 1.06 -25.67
CA ALA A 202 9.91 2.40 -25.14
C ALA A 202 9.14 2.73 -23.85
N ARG A 203 9.73 2.33 -22.72
CA ARG A 203 9.26 2.60 -21.38
C ARG A 203 9.27 4.11 -21.18
N ALA A 204 8.23 4.62 -20.55
CA ALA A 204 7.99 6.05 -20.40
C ALA A 204 7.77 6.37 -18.94
N ALA A 205 8.14 7.58 -18.54
CA ALA A 205 7.71 8.09 -17.26
C ALA A 205 6.24 8.51 -17.36
N ALA A 206 5.49 8.32 -16.28
CA ALA A 206 4.10 8.72 -16.19
C ALA A 206 3.92 9.75 -15.06
N LEU A 207 3.32 10.89 -15.40
CA LEU A 207 2.86 11.90 -14.46
C LEU A 207 1.43 11.57 -14.05
N VAL A 208 1.17 11.70 -12.76
CA VAL A 208 -0.10 11.31 -12.17
C VAL A 208 -0.89 12.55 -11.83
N SER A 209 -2.06 12.72 -12.44
CA SER A 209 -3.04 13.67 -11.94
C SER A 209 -3.82 12.98 -10.81
N ALA A 210 -3.86 13.61 -9.64
CA ALA A 210 -4.74 13.20 -8.56
C ALA A 210 -6.18 13.34 -9.04
N GLY A 211 -6.94 12.24 -8.99
CA GLY A 211 -8.33 12.20 -9.41
C GLY A 211 -9.28 12.20 -8.21
N PRO A 212 -10.53 12.67 -8.39
CA PRO A 212 -11.58 12.29 -7.46
C PRO A 212 -11.74 10.77 -7.44
N ALA A 213 -12.48 10.26 -6.46
CA ALA A 213 -12.94 8.87 -6.50
C ALA A 213 -13.76 8.63 -7.79
N PRO A 214 -13.89 7.37 -8.25
CA PRO A 214 -14.77 7.03 -9.36
C PRO A 214 -16.16 7.63 -9.17
N ALA A 215 -16.73 8.23 -10.23
CA ALA A 215 -18.04 8.87 -10.15
C ALA A 215 -19.15 7.86 -9.81
N THR A 216 -19.02 6.64 -10.33
CA THR A 216 -19.80 5.48 -9.93
C THR A 216 -18.91 4.61 -9.05
N PRO A 217 -19.22 4.46 -7.76
CA PRO A 217 -18.46 3.58 -6.87
C PRO A 217 -18.52 2.14 -7.42
N PRO A 218 -17.38 1.44 -7.54
CA PRO A 218 -17.40 0.02 -7.83
C PRO A 218 -18.08 -0.73 -6.67
N PRO A 219 -18.54 -1.98 -6.90
CA PRO A 219 -19.12 -2.78 -5.84
C PRO A 219 -18.03 -3.27 -4.88
N TYR A 220 -17.63 -2.43 -3.93
CA TYR A 220 -16.61 -2.76 -2.92
C TYR A 220 -16.99 -4.04 -2.16
N LEU A 221 -16.02 -4.90 -1.89
CA LEU A 221 -16.22 -6.15 -1.15
C LEU A 221 -17.27 -7.09 -1.78
N SER A 222 -17.36 -7.14 -3.12
CA SER A 222 -18.34 -7.97 -3.85
C SER A 222 -17.80 -9.26 -4.46
N ARG A 223 -16.47 -9.48 -4.51
CA ARG A 223 -15.86 -10.60 -5.26
C ARG A 223 -16.24 -11.98 -4.72
N LYS A 224 -16.71 -12.06 -3.48
CA LYS A 224 -17.24 -13.31 -2.87
C LYS A 224 -18.75 -13.49 -3.06
N GLY A 225 -19.41 -12.58 -3.78
CA GLY A 225 -20.86 -12.55 -4.00
C GLY A 225 -21.62 -12.02 -2.79
N ASP A 226 -22.82 -11.49 -3.03
CA ASP A 226 -23.74 -11.08 -1.96
C ASP A 226 -24.64 -12.24 -1.53
N ILE A 227 -25.02 -12.28 -0.25
CA ILE A 227 -25.98 -13.24 0.29
C ILE A 227 -27.04 -12.51 1.09
N THR A 228 -28.21 -13.14 1.25
CA THR A 228 -29.31 -12.50 1.97
C THR A 228 -29.07 -12.49 3.47
N ALA A 229 -29.73 -11.56 4.18
CA ALA A 229 -29.74 -11.54 5.65
C ALA A 229 -30.26 -12.87 6.25
N ALA A 230 -31.18 -13.56 5.54
CA ALA A 230 -31.65 -14.89 5.94
C ALA A 230 -30.55 -15.96 5.80
N ALA A 231 -29.71 -15.88 4.77
CA ALA A 231 -28.55 -16.75 4.61
C ALA A 231 -27.49 -16.48 5.71
N THR A 232 -27.27 -15.22 6.09
CA THR A 232 -26.43 -14.88 7.25
C THR A 232 -27.01 -15.44 8.56
N ALA A 233 -28.33 -15.33 8.77
CA ALA A 233 -28.97 -15.92 9.96
C ALA A 233 -28.82 -17.46 9.99
N ALA A 234 -28.98 -18.12 8.84
CA ALA A 234 -28.75 -19.57 8.72
C ALA A 234 -27.28 -19.92 8.99
N TYR A 235 -26.33 -19.14 8.49
CA TYR A 235 -24.91 -19.27 8.80
C TYR A 235 -24.65 -19.18 10.32
N TYR A 236 -25.20 -18.17 11.00
CA TYR A 236 -25.06 -18.00 12.45
C TYR A 236 -25.68 -19.14 13.25
N ALA A 237 -26.85 -19.65 12.84
CA ALA A 237 -27.44 -20.83 13.44
C ALA A 237 -26.54 -22.07 13.28
N ASN A 238 -25.94 -22.27 12.10
CA ASN A 238 -25.06 -23.41 11.83
C ASN A 238 -23.78 -23.40 12.67
N ILE A 239 -23.25 -22.23 13.00
CA ILE A 239 -22.01 -22.10 13.78
C ILE A 239 -22.24 -21.91 15.29
N ASP A 240 -23.50 -21.96 15.73
CA ASP A 240 -23.92 -21.62 17.10
C ASP A 240 -23.36 -20.26 17.56
N ALA A 241 -23.69 -19.21 16.80
CA ALA A 241 -23.18 -17.87 17.08
C ALA A 241 -23.66 -17.33 18.44
N PRO A 242 -22.76 -16.84 19.32
CA PRO A 242 -23.16 -16.14 20.54
C PRO A 242 -24.05 -14.94 20.21
N ALA A 243 -25.10 -14.72 20.99
CA ALA A 243 -26.08 -13.66 20.72
C ALA A 243 -25.54 -12.26 21.07
N THR A 244 -24.54 -12.19 21.94
CA THR A 244 -23.90 -10.94 22.37
C THR A 244 -22.38 -11.03 22.38
N LEU A 245 -21.71 -9.87 22.30
CA LEU A 245 -20.26 -9.79 22.44
C LEU A 245 -19.78 -10.28 23.81
N THR A 246 -20.57 -10.08 24.86
CA THR A 246 -20.26 -10.57 26.21
C THR A 246 -20.24 -12.10 26.24
N GLU A 247 -21.23 -12.76 25.63
CA GLU A 247 -21.25 -14.22 25.50
C GLU A 247 -20.08 -14.73 24.67
N PHE A 248 -19.72 -14.05 23.57
CA PHE A 248 -18.54 -14.37 22.78
C PHE A 248 -17.26 -14.31 23.62
N LYS A 249 -17.06 -13.21 24.37
CA LYS A 249 -15.89 -13.03 25.23
C LYS A 249 -15.80 -14.12 26.30
N ALA A 250 -16.92 -14.45 26.93
CA ALA A 250 -17.00 -15.52 27.92
C ALA A 250 -16.68 -16.90 27.32
N ARG A 251 -17.23 -17.20 26.13
CA ARG A 251 -17.07 -18.50 25.47
C ARG A 251 -15.64 -18.73 24.96
N PHE A 252 -14.94 -17.68 24.52
CA PHE A 252 -13.65 -17.80 23.83
C PHE A 252 -12.47 -17.20 24.59
N GLY A 253 -12.51 -17.21 25.93
CA GLY A 253 -11.33 -17.00 26.78
C GLY A 253 -10.90 -15.54 26.98
N PHE A 254 -11.72 -14.55 26.60
CA PHE A 254 -11.37 -13.13 26.79
C PHE A 254 -11.61 -12.60 28.21
N LEU A 255 -12.17 -13.43 29.10
CA LEU A 255 -12.29 -13.12 30.52
C LEU A 255 -11.04 -13.52 31.32
N GLU A 256 -10.10 -14.22 30.68
CA GLU A 256 -8.87 -14.69 31.29
C GLU A 256 -7.71 -13.69 31.06
N ARG A 257 -6.58 -13.91 31.74
CA ARG A 257 -5.35 -13.12 31.51
C ARG A 257 -4.69 -13.58 30.21
N GLY A 258 -3.94 -12.68 29.56
CA GLY A 258 -3.14 -13.01 28.38
C GLY A 258 -3.76 -12.60 27.04
N VAL A 259 -4.84 -11.81 27.05
CA VAL A 259 -5.36 -11.15 25.84
C VAL A 259 -4.30 -10.19 25.30
N ILE A 260 -3.98 -10.34 24.02
CA ILE A 260 -3.06 -9.46 23.30
C ILE A 260 -3.90 -8.33 22.68
N GLU A 261 -3.57 -7.08 23.02
CA GLU A 261 -4.32 -5.90 22.56
C GLU A 261 -3.47 -4.95 21.71
N ALA A 262 -4.03 -4.45 20.61
CA ALA A 262 -3.42 -3.38 19.82
C ALA A 262 -4.47 -2.34 19.37
N THR A 263 -4.10 -1.06 19.37
CA THR A 263 -4.94 0.04 18.89
C THR A 263 -4.24 0.80 17.79
N TYR A 264 -4.92 0.98 16.66
CA TYR A 264 -4.35 1.59 15.46
C TYR A 264 -5.44 2.10 14.53
N PHE A 265 -5.09 2.94 13.57
CA PHE A 265 -5.94 3.29 12.44
C PHE A 265 -5.49 2.47 11.23
N ASN A 266 -6.43 1.78 10.60
CA ASN A 266 -6.14 0.86 9.51
C ASN A 266 -6.17 1.59 8.15
N ALA A 267 -5.06 2.23 7.79
CA ALA A 267 -4.95 3.00 6.54
C ALA A 267 -4.84 2.12 5.28
N GLY A 268 -4.44 0.83 5.42
CA GLY A 268 -4.29 -0.10 4.30
C GLY A 268 -5.56 -0.83 3.87
N ASP A 269 -6.69 -0.61 4.54
CA ASP A 269 -7.95 -1.32 4.29
C ASP A 269 -9.18 -0.41 4.43
N LEU A 270 -9.78 -0.34 5.62
CA LEU A 270 -11.06 0.35 5.84
C LEU A 270 -10.93 1.84 6.22
N GLY A 271 -9.74 2.34 6.53
CA GLY A 271 -9.52 3.73 6.94
C GLY A 271 -10.31 4.12 8.20
N ILE A 272 -10.28 3.27 9.22
CA ILE A 272 -10.99 3.45 10.50
C ILE A 272 -10.08 3.10 11.68
N GLY A 273 -10.43 3.63 12.86
CA GLY A 273 -9.81 3.24 14.12
C GLY A 273 -10.19 1.82 14.51
N ARG A 274 -9.24 1.06 15.05
CA ARG A 274 -9.38 -0.35 15.42
C ARG A 274 -8.81 -0.56 16.82
N GLU A 275 -9.52 -1.33 17.62
CA GLU A 275 -9.01 -1.90 18.87
C GLU A 275 -9.11 -3.41 18.76
N MET A 276 -7.97 -4.04 18.48
CA MET A 276 -7.83 -5.48 18.27
C MET A 276 -7.55 -6.19 19.60
N HIS A 277 -8.20 -7.32 19.79
CA HIS A 277 -8.04 -8.23 20.91
C HIS A 277 -7.93 -9.65 20.38
N CYS A 278 -6.87 -10.37 20.72
CA CYS A 278 -6.77 -11.79 20.39
C CYS A 278 -6.30 -12.61 21.59
N THR A 279 -6.74 -13.87 21.63
CA THR A 279 -6.32 -14.85 22.63
C THR A 279 -6.38 -16.25 22.04
N SER A 280 -5.61 -17.17 22.62
CA SER A 280 -5.90 -18.59 22.49
C SER A 280 -6.98 -18.96 23.49
N PHE A 281 -7.75 -20.00 23.17
CA PHE A 281 -8.73 -20.57 24.10
C PHE A 281 -8.64 -22.08 24.08
N ALA A 282 -8.91 -22.69 25.24
CA ALA A 282 -9.06 -24.13 25.39
C ALA A 282 -10.53 -24.43 25.65
N ASN A 283 -11.15 -25.30 24.84
CA ASN A 283 -12.41 -25.94 25.19
C ASN A 283 -12.22 -27.46 25.27
N ALA A 284 -13.12 -28.15 25.97
CA ALA A 284 -13.01 -29.58 26.30
C ALA A 284 -12.83 -30.50 25.08
N THR A 285 -13.33 -30.09 23.91
CA THR A 285 -13.12 -30.76 22.62
C THR A 285 -12.25 -29.96 21.66
N ASP A 286 -12.31 -28.63 21.69
CA ASP A 286 -11.78 -27.78 20.61
C ASP A 286 -11.07 -26.54 21.19
N GLY A 287 -9.74 -26.59 21.24
CA GLY A 287 -8.93 -25.38 21.43
C GLY A 287 -8.82 -24.59 20.12
N GLY A 288 -8.48 -23.31 20.21
CA GLY A 288 -8.34 -22.47 19.03
C GLY A 288 -7.81 -21.09 19.34
N ILE A 289 -7.96 -20.21 18.36
CA ILE A 289 -7.63 -18.80 18.48
C ILE A 289 -8.89 -18.00 18.21
N ALA A 290 -9.12 -16.99 19.04
CA ALA A 290 -10.20 -16.05 18.90
C ALA A 290 -9.64 -14.64 18.83
N CYS A 291 -10.22 -13.83 17.96
CA CYS A 291 -9.93 -12.42 17.85
C CYS A 291 -11.25 -11.64 17.76
N TYR A 292 -11.29 -10.44 18.34
CA TYR A 292 -12.32 -9.46 18.02
C TYR A 292 -11.70 -8.07 17.87
N VAL A 293 -12.32 -7.26 17.04
CA VAL A 293 -11.90 -5.89 16.78
C VAL A 293 -13.08 -4.95 16.90
N ARG A 294 -12.94 -3.95 17.77
CA ARG A 294 -13.90 -2.84 17.85
C ARG A 294 -13.52 -1.78 16.83
N ASN A 295 -14.51 -1.25 16.13
CA ASN A 295 -14.34 -0.33 15.02
C ASN A 295 -14.83 1.08 15.39
N TYR A 296 -14.02 2.08 15.06
CA TYR A 296 -14.18 3.48 15.45
C TYR A 296 -13.98 4.40 14.23
N GLY A 297 -14.61 5.57 14.22
CA GLY A 297 -14.60 6.47 13.08
C GLY A 297 -16.03 6.71 12.61
N VAL A 298 -16.71 7.63 13.30
CA VAL A 298 -18.09 7.99 13.04
C VAL A 298 -18.23 9.47 12.79
N ASP A 299 -19.30 9.89 12.11
CA ASP A 299 -19.69 11.28 12.01
C ASP A 299 -20.33 11.80 13.31
N ALA A 300 -20.75 13.07 13.31
CA ALA A 300 -21.43 13.68 14.45
C ALA A 300 -22.78 13.03 14.81
N ALA A 301 -23.37 12.26 13.89
CA ALA A 301 -24.61 11.51 14.10
C ALA A 301 -24.35 10.03 14.45
N LEU A 302 -23.10 9.66 14.73
CA LEU A 302 -22.66 8.30 15.05
C LEU A 302 -22.82 7.29 13.90
N ASN A 303 -22.92 7.77 12.65
CA ASN A 303 -22.85 6.89 11.49
C ASN A 303 -21.38 6.56 11.18
N PRO A 304 -21.06 5.31 10.80
CA PRO A 304 -19.69 4.95 10.41
C PRO A 304 -19.23 5.75 9.18
N VAL A 305 -17.98 6.23 9.21
CA VAL A 305 -17.33 6.94 8.11
C VAL A 305 -15.99 6.26 7.80
N PHE A 306 -15.92 5.65 6.62
CA PHE A 306 -14.72 4.97 6.15
C PHE A 306 -13.79 5.96 5.44
N GLY A 307 -12.51 5.98 5.83
CA GLY A 307 -11.53 6.95 5.31
C GLY A 307 -11.74 8.37 5.83
N GLY A 308 -12.43 8.52 6.97
CA GLY A 308 -12.68 9.79 7.64
C GLY A 308 -11.44 10.35 8.37
N ASP A 309 -11.69 11.20 9.37
CA ASP A 309 -10.63 11.80 10.17
C ASP A 309 -9.86 10.74 10.98
N GLN A 310 -8.60 10.51 10.58
CA GLN A 310 -7.71 9.55 11.22
C GLN A 310 -7.50 9.84 12.71
N LYS A 311 -7.31 11.12 13.07
CA LYS A 311 -7.01 11.51 14.44
C LYS A 311 -8.24 11.29 15.32
N ALA A 312 -9.42 11.72 14.87
CA ALA A 312 -10.67 11.52 15.60
C ALA A 312 -10.98 10.03 15.81
N ALA A 313 -10.80 9.21 14.77
CA ALA A 313 -11.01 7.77 14.86
C ALA A 313 -10.01 7.09 15.83
N LEU A 314 -8.75 7.53 15.86
CA LEU A 314 -7.76 7.07 16.85
C LEU A 314 -8.11 7.52 18.26
N ASP A 315 -8.45 8.80 18.46
CA ASP A 315 -8.83 9.34 19.76
C ASP A 315 -10.02 8.54 20.34
N ASP A 316 -11.01 8.22 19.51
CA ASP A 316 -12.17 7.40 19.90
C ASP A 316 -11.78 5.96 20.25
N ALA A 317 -10.89 5.34 19.47
CA ALA A 317 -10.38 4.00 19.76
C ALA A 317 -9.57 3.95 21.07
N ILE A 318 -8.75 4.97 21.35
CA ILE A 318 -7.95 5.09 22.58
C ILE A 318 -8.87 5.31 23.79
N ALA A 319 -9.86 6.19 23.66
CA ALA A 319 -10.84 6.48 24.69
C ALA A 319 -11.95 5.42 24.81
N ARG A 320 -11.97 4.43 23.90
CA ARG A 320 -12.97 3.34 23.82
C ARG A 320 -14.41 3.84 23.76
N ARG A 321 -14.65 4.94 23.05
CA ARG A 321 -15.96 5.59 22.89
C ARG A 321 -16.40 5.53 21.43
N ASN A 322 -17.70 5.61 21.18
CA ASN A 322 -18.28 5.66 19.83
C ASN A 322 -17.89 4.48 18.92
N ALA A 323 -17.68 3.29 19.49
CA ALA A 323 -17.54 2.07 18.69
C ALA A 323 -18.87 1.80 17.96
N PHE A 324 -18.84 1.69 16.64
CA PHE A 324 -20.06 1.47 15.85
C PHE A 324 -20.34 0.00 15.53
N ALA A 325 -19.30 -0.84 15.58
CA ALA A 325 -19.41 -2.28 15.35
C ALA A 325 -18.22 -3.03 15.97
N THR A 326 -18.42 -4.31 16.26
CA THR A 326 -17.36 -5.26 16.60
C THR A 326 -17.39 -6.42 15.63
N VAL A 327 -16.26 -6.71 14.96
CA VAL A 327 -16.10 -7.93 14.15
C VAL A 327 -15.30 -8.91 14.98
N ALA A 328 -15.79 -10.14 15.10
CA ALA A 328 -15.09 -11.20 15.81
C ALA A 328 -14.91 -12.42 14.92
N MET A 329 -13.86 -13.18 15.20
CA MET A 329 -13.51 -14.35 14.44
C MET A 329 -12.92 -15.41 15.36
N ILE A 330 -13.18 -16.67 15.05
CA ILE A 330 -12.43 -17.78 15.65
C ILE A 330 -11.87 -18.68 14.57
N LYS A 331 -10.79 -19.37 14.92
CA LYS A 331 -10.27 -20.51 14.18
C LYS A 331 -10.04 -21.65 15.15
N LEU A 332 -10.65 -22.79 14.84
CA LEU A 332 -10.52 -24.02 15.61
C LEU A 332 -9.21 -24.76 15.20
N GLY A 333 -8.55 -25.42 16.16
CA GLY A 333 -7.26 -26.08 15.95
C GLY A 333 -7.33 -27.37 15.10
N ALA A 334 -6.19 -27.80 14.54
CA ALA A 334 -6.03 -28.88 13.54
C ALA A 334 -6.39 -30.31 14.00
N LYS A 335 -7.08 -30.50 15.12
CA LYS A 335 -7.65 -31.81 15.48
C LYS A 335 -9.01 -32.06 14.78
N PHE A 336 -9.65 -31.05 14.18
CA PHE A 336 -11.04 -31.16 13.68
C PHE A 336 -11.39 -30.58 12.31
N ALA A 337 -10.42 -30.13 11.51
CA ALA A 337 -10.66 -29.84 10.10
C ALA A 337 -9.95 -30.87 9.20
N PRO A 338 -10.62 -31.46 8.18
CA PRO A 338 -9.88 -32.07 7.09
C PRO A 338 -8.93 -31.03 6.49
N LYS A 339 -7.81 -31.51 5.94
CA LYS A 339 -6.77 -30.69 5.29
C LYS A 339 -7.34 -29.74 4.22
N GLU A 340 -8.58 -29.96 3.77
CA GLU A 340 -9.31 -29.17 2.78
C GLU A 340 -10.30 -28.13 3.34
N GLY A 341 -10.48 -27.92 4.66
CA GLY A 341 -11.47 -26.94 5.16
C GLY A 341 -11.09 -26.13 6.40
N ASN A 342 -10.67 -24.88 6.23
CA ASN A 342 -10.41 -23.97 7.36
C ASN A 342 -11.70 -23.58 8.11
N ASP A 343 -11.74 -23.84 9.42
CA ASP A 343 -12.84 -23.56 10.37
C ASP A 343 -12.93 -22.09 10.83
N VAL A 344 -12.63 -21.13 9.96
CA VAL A 344 -12.79 -19.72 10.35
C VAL A 344 -14.28 -19.40 10.42
N ARG A 345 -14.71 -18.90 11.57
CA ARG A 345 -16.08 -18.43 11.78
C ARG A 345 -16.06 -16.95 12.04
N PHE A 346 -16.98 -16.22 11.44
CA PHE A 346 -17.12 -14.77 11.54
C PHE A 346 -18.36 -14.44 12.37
N TYR A 347 -18.26 -13.41 13.18
CA TYR A 347 -19.35 -12.86 13.98
C TYR A 347 -19.29 -11.34 13.86
N VAL A 348 -20.44 -10.68 13.82
CA VAL A 348 -20.52 -9.22 13.84
C VAL A 348 -21.49 -8.83 14.93
N TYR A 349 -21.09 -7.88 15.75
CA TYR A 349 -21.93 -7.28 16.77
C TYR A 349 -22.11 -5.79 16.48
N GLY A 350 -23.33 -5.29 16.65
CA GLY A 350 -23.65 -3.88 16.51
C GLY A 350 -23.02 -3.03 17.62
N ALA A 351 -23.29 -1.72 17.58
CA ALA A 351 -22.89 -0.79 18.65
C ALA A 351 -23.52 -1.13 20.02
N ASP A 352 -24.67 -1.80 20.01
CA ASP A 352 -25.38 -2.33 21.18
C ASP A 352 -24.82 -3.68 21.67
N GLU A 353 -23.74 -4.15 21.04
CA GLU A 353 -23.07 -5.42 21.33
C GLU A 353 -23.94 -6.68 21.08
N THR A 354 -25.04 -6.55 20.34
CA THR A 354 -25.89 -7.68 19.92
C THR A 354 -25.49 -8.18 18.53
N LEU A 355 -25.72 -9.48 18.26
CA LEU A 355 -25.37 -10.12 17.00
C LEU A 355 -26.11 -9.46 15.82
N ALA A 356 -25.35 -8.91 14.88
CA ALA A 356 -25.84 -8.23 13.69
C ALA A 356 -25.66 -9.10 12.46
N ASN A 357 -26.67 -9.17 11.58
CA ASN A 357 -26.61 -9.93 10.33
C ASN A 357 -25.98 -9.17 9.16
N ARG A 358 -25.50 -7.94 9.40
CA ARG A 358 -24.89 -7.06 8.41
C ARG A 358 -23.74 -6.27 9.04
N ALA A 359 -22.70 -6.04 8.26
CA ALA A 359 -21.62 -5.10 8.57
C ALA A 359 -21.40 -4.19 7.35
N PRO A 360 -21.80 -2.91 7.37
CA PRO A 360 -21.27 -1.96 6.41
C PRO A 360 -19.77 -1.82 6.66
N LEU A 361 -18.95 -2.19 5.68
CA LEU A 361 -17.48 -2.06 5.74
C LEU A 361 -16.96 -1.06 4.67
N ASP A 362 -17.87 -0.22 4.16
CA ASP A 362 -17.63 0.86 3.21
C ASP A 362 -18.78 1.89 3.36
N ASN A 363 -18.61 3.06 2.77
CA ASN A 363 -19.58 4.17 2.86
C ASN A 363 -20.84 3.97 2.00
N PHE A 364 -20.86 2.95 1.12
CA PHE A 364 -21.96 2.70 0.17
C PHE A 364 -22.88 1.58 0.62
N GLY A 365 -22.40 0.67 1.46
CA GLY A 365 -23.17 -0.42 2.04
C GLY A 365 -23.67 -1.43 1.02
N LEU A 366 -22.95 -1.61 -0.10
CA LEU A 366 -23.38 -2.50 -1.18
C LEU A 366 -23.21 -3.98 -0.83
N ASN A 367 -22.18 -4.35 -0.07
CA ASN A 367 -21.92 -5.72 0.35
C ASN A 367 -21.76 -5.78 1.87
N GLN A 368 -22.80 -6.24 2.56
CA GLN A 368 -22.85 -6.17 4.03
C GLN A 368 -23.00 -7.54 4.69
N ALA A 369 -23.35 -8.58 3.93
CA ALA A 369 -23.76 -9.85 4.48
C ALA A 369 -22.59 -10.73 4.93
N ILE A 370 -22.78 -11.45 6.03
CA ILE A 370 -21.76 -12.31 6.66
C ILE A 370 -22.06 -13.78 6.32
N PRO A 371 -21.08 -14.58 5.88
CA PRO A 371 -19.63 -14.32 5.94
C PRO A 371 -19.02 -13.64 4.70
N ASN A 372 -19.76 -13.51 3.60
CA ASN A 372 -19.19 -13.15 2.31
C ASN A 372 -18.44 -11.81 2.31
N ASN A 373 -18.96 -10.80 3.01
CA ASN A 373 -18.27 -9.52 3.14
C ASN A 373 -16.85 -9.69 3.71
N CYS A 374 -16.70 -10.49 4.77
CA CYS A 374 -15.40 -10.77 5.39
C CYS A 374 -14.49 -11.64 4.52
N LEU A 375 -15.05 -12.57 3.74
CA LEU A 375 -14.27 -13.48 2.89
C LEU A 375 -13.50 -12.75 1.78
N ASN A 376 -13.87 -11.52 1.43
CA ASN A 376 -13.12 -10.71 0.46
C ASN A 376 -11.69 -10.46 0.92
N CYS A 377 -11.51 -10.12 2.19
CA CYS A 377 -10.19 -9.85 2.77
C CYS A 377 -9.57 -11.13 3.35
N HIS A 378 -10.38 -12.01 3.96
CA HIS A 378 -9.89 -13.20 4.67
C HIS A 378 -9.70 -14.45 3.80
N GLY A 379 -9.95 -14.35 2.50
CA GLY A 379 -9.87 -15.47 1.56
C GLY A 379 -11.00 -16.49 1.76
N GLY A 380 -10.85 -17.67 1.16
CA GLY A 380 -11.84 -18.75 1.29
C GLY A 380 -13.12 -18.55 0.48
N GLN A 381 -14.12 -19.39 0.79
CA GLN A 381 -15.43 -19.47 0.14
C GLN A 381 -16.53 -19.81 1.15
N ASN A 382 -17.76 -19.45 0.81
CA ASN A 382 -18.96 -19.86 1.54
C ASN A 382 -19.69 -20.97 0.76
N GLU A 383 -19.54 -22.20 1.21
CA GLU A 383 -20.16 -23.40 0.62
C GLU A 383 -21.42 -23.77 1.40
N GLY A 384 -22.58 -23.20 1.01
CA GLY A 384 -23.86 -23.56 1.62
C GLY A 384 -23.99 -23.19 3.09
N GLY A 385 -23.42 -22.05 3.52
CA GLY A 385 -23.41 -21.63 4.92
C GLY A 385 -22.25 -22.22 5.72
N ARG A 386 -21.24 -22.79 5.05
CA ARG A 386 -19.98 -23.24 5.64
C ARG A 386 -18.83 -22.46 5.04
N VAL A 387 -18.00 -21.86 5.88
CA VAL A 387 -16.77 -21.19 5.43
C VAL A 387 -15.67 -22.23 5.24
N VAL A 388 -14.95 -22.12 4.11
CA VAL A 388 -13.87 -23.04 3.72
C VAL A 388 -12.69 -22.23 3.22
N GLY A 389 -11.48 -22.57 3.67
CA GLY A 389 -10.25 -21.98 3.15
C GLY A 389 -9.94 -20.55 3.61
N ALA A 390 -10.78 -19.94 4.45
CA ALA A 390 -10.52 -18.61 5.02
C ALA A 390 -9.41 -18.63 6.09
N SER A 391 -8.85 -17.46 6.41
CA SER A 391 -7.74 -17.32 7.37
C SER A 391 -7.82 -16.00 8.15
N PHE A 392 -7.11 -15.92 9.28
CA PHE A 392 -6.84 -14.63 9.90
C PHE A 392 -5.87 -13.83 9.04
N LEU A 393 -6.04 -12.50 9.00
CA LEU A 393 -5.10 -11.62 8.34
C LEU A 393 -3.89 -11.37 9.24
N PRO A 394 -2.66 -11.43 8.72
CA PRO A 394 -1.51 -10.94 9.46
C PRO A 394 -1.63 -9.43 9.71
N PHE A 395 -1.04 -8.98 10.81
CA PHE A 395 -0.91 -7.57 11.13
C PHE A 395 0.30 -7.00 10.41
N ASP A 396 0.07 -5.97 9.61
CA ASP A 396 1.08 -5.26 8.84
C ASP A 396 1.29 -3.86 9.44
N PRO A 397 2.31 -3.67 10.29
CA PRO A 397 2.43 -2.42 11.03
C PRO A 397 2.59 -1.17 10.16
N GLU A 398 3.05 -1.31 8.91
CA GLU A 398 3.24 -0.21 7.96
C GLU A 398 1.94 0.23 7.29
N ALA A 399 0.97 -0.69 7.20
CA ALA A 399 -0.38 -0.39 6.73
C ALA A 399 -1.22 0.38 7.77
N PHE A 400 -0.69 0.59 8.97
CA PHE A 400 -1.39 1.22 10.08
C PHE A 400 -0.85 2.60 10.42
N ARG A 401 -1.63 3.36 11.18
CA ARG A 401 -1.24 4.64 11.78
C ARG A 401 -1.53 4.59 13.28
N TYR A 402 -0.76 5.35 14.05
CA TYR A 402 -0.67 5.22 15.50
C TYR A 402 -0.84 6.57 16.18
N ALA A 403 -1.04 6.55 17.50
CA ALA A 403 -0.94 7.76 18.29
C ALA A 403 0.48 8.33 18.20
N ALA A 404 0.61 9.65 18.27
CA ALA A 404 1.92 10.31 18.26
C ALA A 404 2.72 10.07 19.56
N GLU A 405 2.02 9.80 20.68
CA GLU A 405 2.62 9.67 22.01
C GLU A 405 1.92 8.59 22.86
N GLY A 406 2.61 8.13 23.90
CA GLY A 406 2.09 7.17 24.89
C GLY A 406 2.10 5.70 24.45
N GLU A 407 1.32 4.88 25.16
CA GLU A 407 1.23 3.41 25.01
C GLU A 407 0.60 2.93 23.69
N ARG A 408 0.16 3.87 22.84
CA ARG A 408 -0.53 3.62 21.57
C ARG A 408 0.28 4.09 20.35
N THR A 409 1.54 4.45 20.57
CA THR A 409 2.56 4.60 19.50
C THR A 409 2.84 3.23 18.85
N TYR A 410 3.53 3.23 17.71
CA TYR A 410 3.99 1.98 17.10
C TYR A 410 5.01 1.29 18.01
N GLU A 411 6.00 2.03 18.48
CA GLU A 411 7.13 1.51 19.26
C GLU A 411 6.67 0.84 20.57
N ALA A 412 5.67 1.42 21.25
CA ALA A 412 5.09 0.84 22.46
C ALA A 412 4.26 -0.43 22.21
N GLN A 413 3.73 -0.59 20.99
CA GLN A 413 2.87 -1.71 20.60
C GLN A 413 3.57 -2.75 19.73
N GLU A 414 4.82 -2.51 19.31
CA GLU A 414 5.51 -3.36 18.34
C GLU A 414 5.58 -4.83 18.77
N ASP A 415 5.91 -5.09 20.04
CA ASP A 415 5.92 -6.47 20.55
C ASP A 415 4.52 -7.09 20.58
N ARG A 416 3.47 -6.28 20.75
CA ARG A 416 2.08 -6.76 20.68
C ARG A 416 1.72 -7.18 19.26
N PHE A 417 2.10 -6.41 18.24
CA PHE A 417 1.94 -6.83 16.84
C PHE A 417 2.72 -8.10 16.51
N ARG A 418 3.93 -8.24 17.05
CA ARG A 418 4.69 -9.50 16.94
C ARG A 418 3.91 -10.67 17.56
N GLN A 419 3.41 -10.53 18.78
CA GLN A 419 2.62 -11.57 19.46
C GLN A 419 1.36 -11.92 18.67
N LEU A 420 0.65 -10.91 18.13
CA LEU A 420 -0.53 -11.13 17.29
C LEU A 420 -0.18 -11.92 16.02
N ASN A 421 0.93 -11.58 15.35
CA ASN A 421 1.39 -12.29 14.16
C ASN A 421 1.85 -13.72 14.46
N ALA A 422 2.52 -13.95 15.60
CA ALA A 422 2.87 -15.27 16.09
C ALA A 422 1.62 -16.14 16.32
N LEU A 423 0.60 -15.56 16.97
CA LEU A 423 -0.69 -16.21 17.17
C LEU A 423 -1.33 -16.59 15.84
N ILE A 424 -1.37 -15.69 14.85
CA ILE A 424 -1.91 -15.97 13.52
C ILE A 424 -1.15 -17.10 12.81
N ALA A 425 0.19 -17.08 12.87
CA ALA A 425 1.01 -18.15 12.28
C ALA A 425 0.69 -19.51 12.92
N SER A 426 0.57 -19.58 14.25
CA SER A 426 0.22 -20.80 14.98
C SER A 426 -1.21 -21.28 14.73
N ALA A 427 -2.11 -20.41 14.22
CA ALA A 427 -3.47 -20.74 13.80
C ALA A 427 -3.54 -21.61 12.53
N GLY A 428 -2.41 -22.11 12.00
CA GLY A 428 -2.37 -22.82 10.72
C GLY A 428 -2.67 -21.88 9.55
N ALA A 429 -1.98 -20.74 9.51
CA ALA A 429 -2.10 -19.79 8.41
C ALA A 429 -1.64 -20.42 7.08
N PRO A 430 -2.21 -19.99 5.92
CA PRO A 430 -1.76 -20.47 4.62
C PRO A 430 -0.31 -20.03 4.33
N PRO A 431 0.40 -20.70 3.40
CA PRO A 431 1.81 -20.41 3.12
C PRO A 431 2.15 -18.94 2.84
N PRO A 432 1.33 -18.15 2.11
CA PRO A 432 1.61 -16.73 1.91
C PRO A 432 1.66 -15.91 3.21
N ILE A 433 0.77 -16.18 4.18
CA ILE A 433 0.78 -15.53 5.49
C ILE A 433 2.00 -15.95 6.30
N LEU A 434 2.33 -17.24 6.32
CA LEU A 434 3.54 -17.72 7.01
C LEU A 434 4.79 -17.06 6.45
N GLN A 435 4.92 -16.99 5.12
CA GLN A 435 6.03 -16.30 4.46
C GLN A 435 6.08 -14.81 4.83
N PHE A 436 4.93 -14.14 4.92
CA PHE A 436 4.86 -12.74 5.35
C PHE A 436 5.34 -12.57 6.80
N VAL A 437 4.81 -13.35 7.74
CA VAL A 437 5.18 -13.27 9.16
C VAL A 437 6.65 -13.64 9.37
N ASP A 438 7.13 -14.71 8.74
CA ASP A 438 8.54 -15.11 8.81
C ASP A 438 9.45 -14.06 8.19
N GLY A 439 9.03 -13.44 7.09
CA GLY A 439 9.74 -12.34 6.47
C GLY A 439 9.87 -11.13 7.37
N LEU A 440 8.76 -10.72 7.98
CA LEU A 440 8.68 -9.57 8.86
C LEU A 440 9.53 -9.74 10.12
N TYR A 441 9.66 -10.95 10.67
CA TYR A 441 10.38 -11.19 11.93
C TYR A 441 11.62 -12.09 11.78
N GLY A 442 12.09 -12.35 10.56
CA GLY A 442 13.23 -13.24 10.29
C GLY A 442 13.03 -14.67 10.84
N GLY A 443 11.81 -15.19 10.79
CA GLY A 443 11.42 -16.50 11.34
C GLY A 443 11.37 -16.57 12.87
N LYS A 444 11.35 -15.42 13.55
CA LYS A 444 11.42 -15.31 15.02
C LYS A 444 10.22 -14.61 15.63
N ALA A 445 9.04 -14.70 14.99
CA ALA A 445 7.81 -14.11 15.51
C ALA A 445 7.49 -14.57 16.95
N GLU A 446 7.85 -15.80 17.34
CA GLU A 446 7.66 -16.31 18.71
C GLU A 446 8.67 -15.76 19.74
N THR A 447 9.76 -15.13 19.31
CA THR A 447 10.80 -14.62 20.21
C THR A 447 10.45 -13.22 20.69
N ALA A 448 10.23 -13.06 22.00
CA ALA A 448 9.94 -11.77 22.61
C ALA A 448 10.98 -10.69 22.26
N GLY A 449 10.51 -9.47 21.98
CA GLY A 449 11.35 -8.34 21.62
C GLY A 449 11.85 -8.33 20.17
N THR A 450 11.53 -9.34 19.35
CA THR A 450 11.90 -9.34 17.93
C THR A 450 11.21 -8.19 17.20
N LYS A 451 12.03 -7.30 16.62
CA LYS A 451 11.59 -6.13 15.86
C LYS A 451 11.11 -6.52 14.47
N ALA A 452 10.11 -5.81 13.96
CA ALA A 452 9.62 -6.02 12.61
C ALA A 452 10.59 -5.40 11.58
N ASN A 453 10.96 -6.15 10.55
CA ASN A 453 11.67 -5.64 9.39
C ASN A 453 10.67 -5.06 8.39
N LEU A 454 10.31 -3.79 8.57
CA LEU A 454 9.35 -3.10 7.70
C LEU A 454 9.87 -2.97 6.25
N ASP A 455 11.18 -3.02 6.03
CA ASP A 455 11.80 -2.99 4.70
C ASP A 455 11.85 -4.37 4.01
N TRP A 456 11.29 -5.41 4.62
CA TRP A 456 11.31 -6.75 4.06
C TRP A 456 10.57 -6.84 2.72
N ILE A 457 11.25 -7.44 1.74
CA ILE A 457 10.72 -7.79 0.42
C ILE A 457 10.78 -9.33 0.30
N PRO A 458 9.67 -10.01 -0.06
CA PRO A 458 9.67 -11.43 -0.30
C PRO A 458 10.65 -11.80 -1.41
N LYS A 459 11.29 -12.97 -1.31
CA LYS A 459 12.27 -13.44 -2.30
C LYS A 459 11.74 -13.36 -3.74
N GLY A 460 10.49 -13.75 -3.96
CA GLY A 460 9.83 -13.71 -5.28
C GLY A 460 9.61 -12.31 -5.87
N TRP A 461 9.84 -11.26 -5.10
CA TRP A 461 9.81 -9.86 -5.52
C TRP A 461 11.18 -9.20 -5.52
N SER A 462 12.23 -9.93 -5.12
CA SER A 462 13.59 -9.40 -4.98
C SER A 462 14.50 -9.67 -6.18
N ASP A 463 14.00 -10.36 -7.20
CA ASP A 463 14.78 -10.83 -8.36
C ASP A 463 15.19 -9.69 -9.32
N SER A 464 14.53 -8.53 -9.27
CA SER A 464 14.87 -7.35 -10.07
C SER A 464 14.47 -6.05 -9.37
N GLU A 465 15.09 -4.93 -9.73
CA GLU A 465 14.70 -3.61 -9.23
C GLU A 465 13.27 -3.22 -9.66
N GLU A 466 12.82 -3.70 -10.81
CA GLU A 466 11.43 -3.55 -11.26
C GLU A 466 10.46 -4.23 -10.28
N ALA A 467 10.72 -5.50 -9.96
CA ALA A 467 9.91 -6.25 -9.01
C ALA A 467 9.90 -5.58 -7.62
N LYS A 468 11.07 -5.14 -7.12
CA LYS A 468 11.16 -4.45 -5.83
C LYS A 468 10.38 -3.14 -5.81
N THR A 469 10.46 -2.37 -6.89
CA THR A 469 9.74 -1.09 -7.03
C THR A 469 8.23 -1.32 -7.03
N VAL A 470 7.73 -2.26 -7.84
CA VAL A 470 6.29 -2.60 -7.85
C VAL A 470 5.83 -3.14 -6.51
N TYR A 471 6.66 -3.95 -5.85
CA TYR A 471 6.35 -4.43 -4.53
C TYR A 471 6.15 -3.26 -3.56
N ARG A 472 7.11 -2.34 -3.45
CA ARG A 472 7.09 -1.21 -2.51
C ARG A 472 5.99 -0.20 -2.82
N GLU A 473 5.84 0.15 -4.09
CA GLU A 473 5.02 1.29 -4.51
C GLU A 473 3.57 0.89 -4.86
N VAL A 474 3.31 -0.40 -5.12
CA VAL A 474 1.99 -0.89 -5.55
C VAL A 474 1.49 -2.00 -4.63
N TYR A 475 2.16 -3.15 -4.64
CA TYR A 475 1.61 -4.36 -4.03
C TYR A 475 1.51 -4.22 -2.51
N LYS A 476 2.62 -3.84 -1.86
CA LYS A 476 2.74 -3.66 -0.41
C LYS A 476 1.66 -2.71 0.16
N PRO A 477 1.51 -1.47 -0.34
CA PRO A 477 0.56 -0.51 0.21
C PRO A 477 -0.91 -0.76 -0.15
N TYR A 478 -1.21 -1.37 -1.31
CA TYR A 478 -2.59 -1.41 -1.83
C TYR A 478 -3.16 -2.80 -2.06
N CYS A 479 -2.33 -3.84 -2.16
CA CYS A 479 -2.77 -5.19 -2.53
C CYS A 479 -2.54 -6.21 -1.41
N ARG A 480 -1.40 -6.10 -0.70
CA ARG A 480 -0.87 -7.11 0.22
C ARG A 480 -1.87 -7.53 1.29
N ALA A 481 -2.58 -6.58 1.89
CA ALA A 481 -3.50 -6.83 3.01
C ALA A 481 -4.53 -7.93 2.69
N CYS A 482 -5.10 -7.95 1.49
CA CYS A 482 -6.06 -8.97 1.06
C CYS A 482 -5.40 -10.12 0.28
N HIS A 483 -4.38 -9.82 -0.53
CA HIS A 483 -3.74 -10.83 -1.38
C HIS A 483 -2.94 -11.85 -0.57
N VAL A 484 -2.36 -11.46 0.58
CA VAL A 484 -1.63 -12.39 1.45
C VAL A 484 -2.53 -13.50 2.03
N SER A 485 -3.85 -13.32 2.09
CA SER A 485 -4.77 -14.37 2.55
C SER A 485 -5.25 -15.31 1.44
N GLN A 486 -4.95 -14.98 0.18
CA GLN A 486 -5.29 -15.81 -0.97
C GLN A 486 -4.32 -16.99 -1.08
N VAL A 487 -4.68 -17.95 -1.93
CA VAL A 487 -3.85 -19.11 -2.24
C VAL A 487 -3.61 -19.18 -3.74
N GLY A 488 -2.53 -19.86 -4.15
CA GLY A 488 -2.13 -19.94 -5.56
C GLY A 488 -1.62 -18.61 -6.10
N ASP A 489 -1.75 -18.42 -7.41
CA ASP A 489 -1.14 -17.29 -8.12
C ASP A 489 -1.72 -15.93 -7.70
N TYR A 490 -2.98 -15.88 -7.23
CA TYR A 490 -3.58 -14.65 -6.73
C TYR A 490 -3.07 -14.22 -5.36
N ALA A 491 -2.21 -15.00 -4.69
CA ALA A 491 -1.50 -14.51 -3.53
C ALA A 491 -0.39 -13.50 -3.90
N PHE A 492 0.02 -13.46 -5.18
CA PHE A 492 1.09 -12.62 -5.70
C PHE A 492 2.33 -12.60 -4.79
N MET A 493 2.78 -13.78 -4.34
CA MET A 493 4.01 -13.91 -3.55
C MET A 493 5.27 -13.79 -4.42
N ARG A 494 5.08 -13.80 -5.75
CA ARG A 494 6.13 -13.57 -6.75
C ARG A 494 5.70 -12.53 -7.78
N PHE A 495 6.66 -11.75 -8.26
CA PHE A 495 6.44 -10.77 -9.34
C PHE A 495 5.92 -11.41 -10.64
N SER A 496 6.37 -12.63 -10.95
CA SER A 496 5.90 -13.40 -12.10
C SER A 496 4.41 -13.75 -12.03
N GLU A 497 3.85 -13.89 -10.83
CA GLU A 497 2.42 -14.19 -10.65
C GLU A 497 1.58 -12.95 -11.00
N LEU A 498 1.99 -11.76 -10.55
CA LEU A 498 1.35 -10.50 -10.94
C LEU A 498 1.36 -10.31 -12.48
N THR A 499 2.52 -10.49 -13.12
CA THR A 499 2.65 -10.26 -14.57
C THR A 499 1.94 -11.33 -15.40
N LYS A 500 1.87 -12.56 -14.91
CA LYS A 500 1.04 -13.64 -15.50
C LYS A 500 -0.44 -13.26 -15.56
N HIS A 501 -0.95 -12.55 -14.55
CA HIS A 501 -2.33 -12.07 -14.48
C HIS A 501 -2.47 -10.60 -14.94
N SER A 502 -1.58 -10.11 -15.80
CA SER A 502 -1.56 -8.70 -16.22
C SER A 502 -2.87 -8.21 -16.82
N ALA A 503 -3.53 -9.01 -17.67
CA ALA A 503 -4.82 -8.64 -18.27
C ALA A 503 -5.94 -8.51 -17.23
N GLU A 504 -6.14 -9.51 -16.38
CA GLU A 504 -7.13 -9.47 -15.29
C GLU A 504 -6.85 -8.37 -14.27
N THR A 505 -5.57 -8.15 -13.94
CA THR A 505 -5.13 -7.10 -13.03
C THR A 505 -5.44 -5.73 -13.62
N ALA A 506 -5.11 -5.52 -14.90
CA ALA A 506 -5.39 -4.27 -15.61
C ALA A 506 -6.89 -3.99 -15.70
N GLU A 507 -7.69 -5.01 -16.04
CA GLU A 507 -9.13 -4.86 -16.11
C GLU A 507 -9.72 -4.53 -14.73
N SER A 508 -9.37 -5.28 -13.69
CA SER A 508 -9.93 -5.11 -12.35
C SER A 508 -9.53 -3.78 -11.70
N ILE A 509 -8.31 -3.29 -11.95
CA ILE A 509 -7.80 -2.08 -11.33
C ILE A 509 -8.11 -0.83 -12.16
N CYS A 510 -7.93 -0.90 -13.49
CA CYS A 510 -7.94 0.29 -14.34
C CYS A 510 -9.24 0.46 -15.12
N ALA A 511 -10.00 -0.61 -15.37
CA ALA A 511 -11.23 -0.54 -16.14
C ALA A 511 -12.49 -0.61 -15.25
N THR A 512 -12.57 -1.60 -14.35
CA THR A 512 -13.75 -1.80 -13.49
C THR A 512 -13.60 -1.17 -12.11
N HIS A 513 -12.37 -0.83 -11.71
CA HIS A 513 -12.01 -0.31 -10.37
C HIS A 513 -12.44 -1.22 -9.20
N GLU A 514 -12.76 -2.48 -9.47
CA GLU A 514 -13.13 -3.47 -8.44
C GLU A 514 -11.95 -3.87 -7.54
N MET A 515 -10.72 -3.51 -7.94
CA MET A 515 -9.50 -3.72 -7.17
C MET A 515 -8.70 -2.41 -7.02
N PRO A 516 -8.06 -2.13 -5.87
CA PRO A 516 -8.25 -2.79 -4.57
C PRO A 516 -9.72 -2.88 -4.14
N ILE A 517 -10.10 -3.89 -3.36
CA ILE A 517 -11.50 -4.22 -3.12
C ILE A 517 -12.18 -3.39 -2.01
N ALA A 518 -11.37 -2.78 -1.15
CA ALA A 518 -11.83 -1.91 -0.06
C ALA A 518 -11.81 -0.45 -0.51
N GLU A 519 -12.89 0.29 -0.24
CA GLU A 519 -13.11 1.66 -0.72
C GLU A 519 -11.92 2.59 -0.47
N VAL A 520 -11.42 2.64 0.76
CA VAL A 520 -10.35 3.55 1.14
C VAL A 520 -9.07 3.22 0.39
N THR A 521 -8.73 1.94 0.28
CA THR A 521 -7.56 1.47 -0.46
C THR A 521 -7.69 1.75 -1.96
N THR A 522 -8.87 1.56 -2.57
CA THR A 522 -9.13 1.93 -3.97
C THR A 522 -8.90 3.42 -4.19
N ASN A 523 -9.50 4.25 -3.34
CA ASN A 523 -9.39 5.70 -3.42
C ASN A 523 -7.95 6.18 -3.23
N ALA A 524 -7.22 5.58 -2.28
CA ALA A 524 -5.81 5.87 -2.06
C ALA A 524 -4.95 5.47 -3.27
N PHE A 525 -5.16 4.27 -3.83
CA PHE A 525 -4.46 3.81 -5.02
C PHE A 525 -4.71 4.72 -6.23
N LEU A 526 -5.96 5.08 -6.50
CA LEU A 526 -6.33 5.95 -7.62
C LEU A 526 -5.79 7.39 -7.47
N ARG A 527 -5.38 7.79 -6.27
CA ARG A 527 -4.77 9.11 -6.01
C ARG A 527 -3.25 9.07 -5.88
N SER A 528 -2.62 7.91 -6.04
CA SER A 528 -1.20 7.75 -5.76
C SER A 528 -0.32 7.54 -7.00
N PRO A 529 1.01 7.72 -6.86
CA PRO A 529 2.01 7.34 -7.86
C PRO A 529 1.96 5.87 -8.30
N ALA A 530 1.34 4.97 -7.50
CA ALA A 530 1.27 3.53 -7.75
C ALA A 530 0.81 3.18 -9.16
N ARG A 531 -0.11 3.98 -9.71
CA ARG A 531 -0.63 3.79 -11.07
C ARG A 531 0.45 3.91 -12.13
N ALA A 532 1.39 4.85 -12.00
CA ALA A 532 2.51 5.00 -12.94
C ALA A 532 3.37 3.74 -12.99
N TYR A 533 3.70 3.18 -11.82
CA TYR A 533 4.49 1.94 -11.73
C TYR A 533 3.70 0.77 -12.30
N LEU A 534 2.45 0.57 -11.88
CA LEU A 534 1.62 -0.54 -12.35
C LEU A 534 1.45 -0.54 -13.87
N VAL A 535 1.12 0.59 -14.49
CA VAL A 535 0.91 0.62 -15.95
C VAL A 535 2.20 0.32 -16.72
N ASN A 536 3.35 0.70 -16.18
CA ASN A 536 4.65 0.41 -16.78
C ASN A 536 5.01 -1.08 -16.64
N THR A 537 4.77 -1.66 -15.46
CA THR A 537 4.95 -3.11 -15.20
C THR A 537 4.11 -3.96 -16.13
N LEU A 538 2.83 -3.62 -16.26
CA LEU A 538 1.87 -4.42 -17.02
C LEU A 538 1.90 -4.10 -18.52
N GLY A 539 2.72 -3.13 -18.95
CA GLY A 539 2.81 -2.73 -20.36
C GLY A 539 1.51 -2.20 -20.95
N LEU A 540 0.64 -1.60 -20.13
CA LEU A 540 -0.70 -1.18 -20.56
C LEU A 540 -0.62 -0.02 -21.54
N SER A 541 -1.44 -0.01 -22.58
CA SER A 541 -1.65 1.18 -23.42
C SER A 541 -2.78 2.06 -22.90
N THR A 542 -3.73 1.50 -22.14
CA THR A 542 -4.89 2.22 -21.62
C THR A 542 -4.54 3.10 -20.42
N PRO A 543 -5.13 4.30 -20.30
CA PRO A 543 -4.93 5.15 -19.14
C PRO A 543 -5.63 4.52 -17.93
N CYS A 544 -4.87 4.17 -16.90
CA CYS A 544 -5.42 3.75 -15.61
C CYS A 544 -5.99 4.97 -14.87
N SER A 545 -7.22 5.34 -15.22
CA SER A 545 -7.90 6.57 -14.81
C SER A 545 -9.16 6.27 -13.98
N PRO A 546 -9.48 7.06 -12.94
CA PRO A 546 -10.70 6.90 -12.15
C PRO A 546 -11.96 7.37 -12.90
N THR A 547 -11.82 8.22 -13.91
CA THR A 547 -12.93 8.65 -14.76
C THR A 547 -13.01 7.77 -15.99
N GLU A 548 -14.21 7.31 -16.35
CA GLU A 548 -14.42 6.67 -17.66
C GLU A 548 -13.86 7.58 -18.76
N PRO A 549 -13.16 7.02 -19.76
CA PRO A 549 -12.77 7.79 -20.93
C PRO A 549 -14.07 8.35 -21.56
N ARG A 550 -14.19 9.68 -21.60
CA ARG A 550 -15.27 10.32 -22.35
C ARG A 550 -15.19 9.80 -23.78
N LYS A 551 -16.23 9.08 -24.21
CA LYS A 551 -16.33 8.49 -25.55
C LYS A 551 -16.40 9.55 -26.63
#